data_AF-A0A7Z0ESA3-F1
#
_entry.id   AF-A0A7Z0ESA3-F1
#
_cell.length_a   1.000
_cell.length_b   1.000
_cell.length_c   1.000
_cell.angle_alpha   90.00
_cell.angle_beta   90.00
_cell.angle_gamma   90.00
#
_symmetry.space_group_name_H-M   'P 1'
#
loop_
_entity.id
_entity.type
_entity.pdbx_description
1 polymer ?
#
loop_
_entity_poly.entity_id
_entity_poly.type
_entity_poly.pdbx_seq_one_letter_code
_entity_poly.pdbx_strand_id
1 'polypeptide(L)'
;MEELRNLGAAFTHRQLLNYRRGDTLVVNDPYLGTVVEVTAYGGWYRWTGPSGEPQYGDVHAPGPAVDTIIRQYAGLNVVAGGPS
;
A
#
# COMPACT_ATOMS: atom_id res chain seq x y z
N MET A 1 -14.37 8.00 0.62
CA MET A 1 -13.65 8.36 1.86
C MET A 1 -13.56 7.20 2.85
N GLU A 2 -14.60 6.38 2.97
CA GLU A 2 -14.63 5.19 3.83
C GLU A 2 -13.59 4.14 3.41
N GLU A 3 -13.30 4.06 2.12
CA GLU A 3 -12.32 3.18 1.50
C GLU A 3 -10.92 3.40 2.12
N LEU A 4 -10.47 4.64 2.24
CA LEU A 4 -9.16 4.94 2.84
C LEU A 4 -9.13 4.71 4.36
N ARG A 5 -10.30 4.74 5.02
CA ARG A 5 -10.42 4.34 6.43
C ARG A 5 -10.28 2.83 6.58
N ASN A 6 -10.89 2.05 5.68
CA ASN A 6 -10.75 0.59 5.66
C ASN A 6 -9.31 0.17 5.36
N LEU A 7 -8.67 0.83 4.40
CA LEU A 7 -7.25 0.61 4.09
C LEU A 7 -6.35 0.97 5.28
N GLY A 8 -6.57 2.13 5.92
CA GLY A 8 -5.83 2.53 7.12
C GLY A 8 -6.00 1.56 8.29
N ALA A 9 -7.22 1.04 8.50
CA ALA A 9 -7.49 -0.01 9.48
C ALA A 9 -6.73 -1.31 9.15
N ALA A 10 -6.64 -1.69 7.87
CA ALA A 10 -5.87 -2.85 7.43
C ALA A 10 -4.36 -2.68 7.67
N PHE A 11 -3.79 -1.50 7.41
CA PHE A 11 -2.40 -1.20 7.80
C PHE A 11 -2.19 -1.26 9.31
N THR A 12 -3.12 -0.71 10.08
CA THR A 12 -3.07 -0.73 11.55
C THR A 12 -3.16 -2.17 12.10
N HIS A 13 -3.96 -3.03 11.48
CA HIS A 13 -4.03 -4.46 11.82
C HIS A 13 -2.69 -5.19 11.53
N ARG A 14 -1.91 -4.72 10.54
CA ARG A 14 -0.54 -5.16 10.29
C ARG A 14 0.50 -4.41 11.14
N GLN A 15 0.06 -3.62 12.12
CA GLN A 15 0.89 -2.81 13.02
C GLN A 15 1.76 -1.77 12.30
N LEU A 16 1.34 -1.32 11.11
CA LEU A 16 2.06 -0.32 10.33
C LEU A 16 1.52 1.09 10.57
N LEU A 17 2.44 2.03 10.80
CA LEU A 17 2.16 3.43 11.03
C LEU A 17 1.59 4.10 9.78
N ASN A 18 0.41 4.68 9.93
CA ASN A 18 -0.28 5.40 8.87
C ASN A 18 -1.09 6.57 9.44
N TYR A 19 -1.34 7.58 8.63
CA TYR A 19 -2.19 8.71 8.97
C TYR A 19 -2.90 9.27 7.75
N ARG A 20 -3.97 10.05 7.98
CA ARG A 20 -4.72 10.70 6.91
C ARG A 20 -4.23 12.13 6.69
N ARG A 21 -4.13 12.52 5.41
CA ARG A 21 -3.83 13.89 4.97
C ARG A 21 -4.78 14.24 3.82
N GLY A 22 -5.87 14.95 4.13
CA GLY A 22 -6.92 15.26 3.15
C GLY A 22 -7.48 13.97 2.55
N ASP A 23 -7.44 13.85 1.22
CA ASP A 23 -7.87 12.67 0.46
C ASP A 23 -6.79 11.59 0.27
N THR A 24 -5.64 11.74 0.94
CA THR A 24 -4.53 10.77 0.88
C THR A 24 -4.37 10.01 2.21
N LEU A 25 -4.14 8.70 2.14
CA LEU A 25 -3.62 7.91 3.25
C LEU A 25 -2.11 7.84 3.10
N VAL A 26 -1.38 8.27 4.13
CA VAL A 26 0.08 8.24 4.15
C VAL A 26 0.53 7.12 5.06
N VAL A 27 1.25 6.15 4.52
CA VAL A 27 1.89 5.06 5.27
C VAL A 27 3.35 5.45 5.45
N ASN A 28 3.73 5.74 6.69
CA ASN A 28 5.06 6.20 7.05
C ASN A 28 5.58 5.31 8.17
N ASP A 29 5.92 4.09 7.80
CA ASP A 29 6.45 3.10 8.71
C ASP A 29 7.90 2.76 8.31
N PRO A 30 8.86 2.73 9.26
CA PRO A 30 10.25 2.41 8.96
C PRO A 30 10.42 1.03 8.31
N TYR A 31 9.49 0.10 8.52
CA TYR A 31 9.49 -1.22 7.89
C TYR A 31 9.41 -1.16 6.35
N LEU A 32 8.72 -0.16 5.79
CA LEU A 32 8.58 -0.02 4.33
C LEU A 32 9.79 0.66 3.69
N GLY A 33 10.71 1.24 4.47
CA GLY A 33 11.89 1.95 3.96
C GLY A 33 11.60 3.27 3.22
N THR A 34 10.34 3.54 2.86
CA THR A 34 9.89 4.78 2.23
C THR A 34 8.45 5.11 2.60
N VAL A 35 8.07 6.37 2.43
CA VAL A 35 6.70 6.83 2.63
C VAL A 35 5.85 6.45 1.42
N VAL A 36 4.70 5.82 1.67
CA VAL A 36 3.74 5.43 0.63
C VAL A 36 2.49 6.30 0.75
N GLU A 37 2.17 7.02 -0.31
CA GLU A 37 0.95 7.81 -0.41
C GLU A 37 -0.10 7.07 -1.24
N VAL A 38 -1.28 6.84 -0.66
CA VAL A 38 -2.38 6.11 -1.28
C VAL A 38 -3.61 7.01 -1.40
N THR A 39 -4.18 7.06 -2.60
CA THR A 39 -5.46 7.73 -2.88
C THR A 39 -6.52 6.70 -3.24
N ALA A 40 -7.80 7.05 -3.13
CA ALA A 40 -8.90 6.21 -3.58
C ALA A 40 -9.78 6.97 -4.58
N TYR A 41 -10.04 6.37 -5.74
CA TYR A 41 -10.96 6.91 -6.75
C TYR A 41 -11.54 5.80 -7.61
N GLY A 42 -12.81 5.95 -8.02
CA GLY A 42 -13.44 5.07 -9.01
C GLY A 42 -13.43 3.57 -8.66
N GLY A 43 -13.45 3.22 -7.37
CA GLY A 43 -13.38 1.83 -6.92
C GLY A 43 -11.96 1.27 -6.75
N TRP A 44 -10.92 2.10 -6.89
CA TRP A 44 -9.53 1.68 -6.79
C TRP A 44 -8.76 2.48 -5.74
N TYR A 45 -7.91 1.80 -4.98
CA TYR A 45 -6.74 2.40 -4.35
C TYR A 45 -5.67 2.61 -5.42
N ARG A 46 -4.94 3.72 -5.33
CA ARG A 46 -3.78 4.01 -6.18
C ARG A 46 -2.61 4.52 -5.35
N TRP A 47 -1.42 4.00 -5.64
CA TRP A 47 -0.14 4.46 -5.09
C TRP A 47 0.94 4.43 -6.19
N THR A 48 2.12 4.98 -5.90
CA THR A 48 3.25 5.03 -6.85
C THR A 48 4.28 3.99 -6.46
N GLY A 49 4.35 2.87 -7.17
CA GLY A 49 5.25 1.74 -6.90
C GLY A 49 6.74 2.14 -6.79
N PRO A 50 7.59 1.24 -6.30
CA PRO A 50 9.00 1.54 -6.03
C PRO A 50 9.79 1.95 -7.28
N SER A 51 9.37 1.55 -8.50
CA SER A 51 9.99 1.99 -9.76
C SER A 51 9.38 3.29 -10.31
N GLY A 52 8.43 3.89 -9.60
CA GLY A 52 7.76 5.14 -9.99
C GLY A 52 6.48 4.96 -10.82
N GLU A 53 6.05 3.72 -11.11
CA GLU A 53 4.83 3.49 -11.87
C GLU A 53 3.56 3.53 -10.99
N PRO A 54 2.40 3.96 -11.52
CA PRO A 54 1.16 3.87 -10.77
C PRO A 54 0.73 2.41 -10.60
N GLN A 55 0.38 2.05 -9.37
CA GLN A 55 -0.11 0.74 -8.97
C GLN A 55 -1.53 0.85 -8.42
N TYR A 56 -2.30 -0.23 -8.51
CA TYR A 56 -3.72 -0.25 -8.20
C TYR A 56 -4.11 -1.43 -7.31
N GLY A 57 -5.09 -1.21 -6.45
CA GLY A 57 -5.68 -2.23 -5.59
C GLY A 57 -7.19 -2.02 -5.47
N ASP A 58 -7.94 -3.10 -5.34
CA ASP A 58 -9.40 -3.05 -5.25
C ASP A 58 -9.86 -2.48 -3.90
N VAL A 59 -10.80 -1.53 -3.89
CA VAL A 59 -11.26 -0.90 -2.63
C VAL A 59 -12.04 -1.83 -1.71
N HIS A 60 -12.69 -2.84 -2.27
CA HIS A 60 -13.45 -3.85 -1.54
C HIS A 60 -12.53 -4.96 -0.98
N ALA A 61 -11.26 -4.97 -1.37
CA ALA A 61 -10.23 -5.88 -0.88
C ALA A 61 -9.02 -5.14 -0.29
N PRO A 62 -9.17 -4.41 0.83
CA PRO A 62 -8.07 -3.64 1.44
C PRO A 62 -6.91 -4.50 1.93
N GLY A 63 -7.17 -5.72 2.40
CA GLY A 63 -6.12 -6.65 2.83
C GLY A 63 -5.10 -6.97 1.71
N PRO A 64 -5.54 -7.51 0.57
CA PRO A 64 -4.68 -7.75 -0.59
C PRO A 64 -3.91 -6.52 -1.10
N ALA A 65 -4.51 -5.32 -1.03
CA ALA A 65 -3.82 -4.08 -1.36
C ALA A 65 -2.66 -3.79 -0.39
N VAL A 66 -2.89 -3.92 0.92
CA VAL A 66 -1.86 -3.81 1.96
C VAL A 66 -0.74 -4.84 1.75
N ASP A 67 -1.08 -6.11 1.52
CA ASP A 67 -0.08 -7.17 1.26
C ASP A 67 0.77 -6.87 0.01
N THR A 68 0.19 -6.21 -1.00
CA THR A 68 0.93 -5.81 -2.21
C THR A 68 1.88 -4.67 -1.92
N ILE A 69 1.42 -3.63 -1.20
CA ILE A 69 2.26 -2.50 -0.79
C ILE A 69 3.43 -3.00 0.09
N ILE A 70 3.15 -3.84 1.09
CA ILE A 70 4.19 -4.41 1.95
C ILE A 70 5.23 -5.18 1.12
N ARG A 71 4.79 -6.04 0.19
CA ARG A 71 5.72 -6.80 -0.66
C ARG A 71 6.60 -5.90 -1.53
N GLN A 72 6.02 -4.85 -2.09
CA GLN A 72 6.74 -3.90 -2.96
C GLN A 72 7.80 -3.09 -2.22
N TYR A 73 7.51 -2.61 -1.00
CA TYR A 73 8.40 -1.69 -0.29
C TYR A 73 9.23 -2.32 0.83
N ALA A 74 8.71 -3.32 1.54
CA ALA A 74 9.47 -4.05 2.56
C ALA A 74 10.41 -5.11 1.96
N GLY A 75 10.47 -5.22 0.62
CA GLY A 75 11.37 -6.14 -0.07
C GLY A 75 11.04 -7.62 0.14
N LEU A 76 9.81 -7.97 0.57
CA LEU A 76 9.35 -9.35 0.65
C LEU A 76 9.05 -9.89 -0.77
N ASN A 77 10.14 -10.23 -1.48
CA ASN A 77 10.29 -10.99 -2.74
C ASN A 77 10.26 -10.23 -4.09
N VAL A 78 11.46 -10.05 -4.66
CA VAL A 78 11.76 -10.59 -6.00
C VAL A 78 12.75 -11.76 -5.82
N VAL A 79 12.24 -12.92 -5.41
CA VAL A 79 12.86 -14.21 -5.74
C VAL A 79 11.85 -14.95 -6.61
N ALA A 80 11.75 -14.53 -7.87
CA ALA A 80 11.05 -15.27 -8.91
C ALA A 80 11.95 -15.27 -10.14
N GLY A 81 12.73 -16.35 -10.30
CA GLY A 81 13.48 -16.63 -11.53
C GLY A 81 14.99 -16.52 -11.40
N GLY A 82 15.61 -17.48 -10.72
CA GLY A 82 16.84 -18.01 -11.27
C GLY A 82 16.50 -18.81 -12.53
N PRO A 83 17.30 -18.66 -13.59
CA PRO A 83 17.73 -19.84 -14.33
C PRO A 83 19.21 -20.09 -14.10
N SER A 84 19.50 -21.38 -13.90
CA SER A 84 20.80 -22.01 -14.09
C SER A 84 21.33 -21.82 -15.51
#